data_AF-A0A284RYH9-F1
#
_entry.id   AF-A0A284RYH9-F1
#
_cell.length_a   1.000
_cell.length_b   1.000
_cell.length_c   1.000
_cell.angle_alpha   90.00
_cell.angle_beta   90.00
_cell.angle_gamma   90.00
#
_symmetry.space_group_name_H-M   'P 1'
#
loop_
_entity.id
_entity.type
_entity.pdbx_description
1 polymer ?
#
loop_
_entity_poly.entity_id
_entity_poly.type
_entity_poly.pdbx_seq_one_letter_code
_entity_poly.pdbx_strand_id
1 'polypeptide(L)'
;MSDFTLVEPAGWTLSLQSIYSAYVGYFQIHGIPWWDRSWGHLFSSFGDFLSFSWPVITLTDATTGQAHIVTRPGSLNAFLKMVKTRFGETLPIPPNILHVTPFSGASRHMRHINDWTAYKKLHATLPASELAAIRTRIRAGDPTVIVPLWTARDKTYLTLSFAWSERNEKSCLEWGYAAVRCSVLDSQGQWPPVPDVNYRKGHYITAEYADQVINRINPTFPWSYAFGDSQVIAKSNISQVVEAVVSSLASPNSDTTANNLVLVIHGSADVIPRLQQMGIKLPHNMHIIDTASFERTLFAAGKRGVMGGRQPGSSMTLDGLIMTLAPGLASIPRNTGNESFLGLFALQMLLEPEGVRMPTVNVKNVTAGMRHSMVMNSKNGTGMSPTDLGIPVEEFGQMKFGPGRSGSRSPGRQLDAADSRRSRRLSGFVLTR
;
A
#
# COMPACT_ATOMS: atom_id res chain seq x y z
N MET A 1 40.65 17.17 -1.13
CA MET A 1 39.44 17.55 -1.89
C MET A 1 39.13 16.36 -2.77
N SER A 2 38.04 15.64 -2.51
CA SER A 2 37.63 14.50 -3.34
C SER A 2 37.00 15.02 -4.63
N ASP A 3 37.52 14.64 -5.79
CA ASP A 3 36.91 14.94 -7.08
C ASP A 3 35.49 14.38 -7.14
N PHE A 4 34.50 15.27 -7.17
CA PHE A 4 33.09 14.92 -7.30
C PHE A 4 32.69 14.98 -8.77
N THR A 5 32.87 13.88 -9.50
CA THR A 5 32.39 13.78 -10.89
C THR A 5 31.02 13.12 -10.92
N LEU A 6 29.99 13.88 -11.33
CA LEU A 6 28.69 13.33 -11.69
C LEU A 6 28.70 12.91 -13.16
N VAL A 7 28.11 11.76 -13.45
CA VAL A 7 28.03 11.20 -14.80
C VAL A 7 26.64 10.67 -15.09
N GLU A 8 26.25 10.74 -16.35
CA GLU A 8 25.03 10.10 -16.83
C GLU A 8 25.17 8.57 -16.82
N PRO A 9 24.12 7.83 -16.42
CA PRO A 9 24.10 6.36 -16.42
C PRO A 9 24.28 5.70 -17.80
N ALA A 10 23.92 6.41 -18.86
CA ALA A 10 24.02 5.88 -20.22
C ALA A 10 25.47 5.44 -20.55
N GLY A 11 25.62 4.23 -21.07
CA GLY A 11 26.92 3.64 -21.42
C GLY A 11 27.69 2.96 -20.27
N TRP A 12 27.19 3.03 -19.04
CA TRP A 12 27.72 2.27 -17.89
C TRP A 12 26.97 0.94 -17.75
N THR A 13 27.38 -0.06 -18.51
CA THR A 13 26.56 -1.27 -18.69
C THR A 13 27.24 -2.55 -18.20
N LEU A 14 28.53 -2.55 -17.87
CA LEU A 14 29.23 -3.78 -17.53
C LEU A 14 29.34 -3.94 -16.02
N SER A 15 28.79 -5.01 -15.44
CA SER A 15 29.00 -5.34 -14.03
C SER A 15 30.48 -5.64 -13.77
N LEU A 16 31.11 -4.88 -12.86
CA LEU A 16 32.55 -4.99 -12.59
C LEU A 16 32.93 -6.38 -12.07
N GLN A 17 32.15 -6.91 -11.13
CA GLN A 17 32.37 -8.24 -10.59
C GLN A 17 32.18 -9.32 -11.65
N SER A 18 31.24 -9.12 -12.58
CA SER A 18 31.00 -10.05 -13.67
C SER A 18 32.14 -10.08 -14.68
N ILE A 19 32.82 -8.96 -14.94
CA ILE A 19 34.02 -8.94 -15.78
C ILE A 19 35.07 -9.89 -15.21
N TYR A 20 35.39 -9.75 -13.91
CA TYR A 20 36.36 -10.62 -13.25
C TYR A 20 35.96 -12.09 -13.31
N SER A 21 34.71 -12.42 -12.93
CA SER A 21 34.25 -13.81 -12.93
C SER A 21 34.22 -14.41 -14.33
N ALA A 22 33.88 -13.62 -15.36
CA ALA A 22 33.89 -14.06 -16.74
C ALA A 22 35.30 -14.41 -17.23
N TYR A 23 36.32 -13.62 -16.85
CA TYR A 23 37.72 -13.94 -17.15
C TYR A 23 38.19 -15.22 -16.46
N VAL A 24 37.97 -15.34 -15.15
CA VAL A 24 38.37 -16.54 -14.40
C VAL A 24 37.70 -17.79 -14.99
N GLY A 25 36.39 -17.73 -15.26
CA GLY A 25 35.67 -18.83 -15.90
C GLY A 25 36.16 -19.13 -17.31
N TYR A 26 36.46 -18.10 -18.11
CA TYR A 26 37.00 -18.28 -19.46
C TYR A 26 38.34 -19.01 -19.45
N PHE A 27 39.24 -18.64 -18.53
CA PHE A 27 40.53 -19.30 -18.41
C PHE A 27 40.40 -20.77 -18.03
N GLN A 28 39.50 -21.09 -17.10
CA GLN A 28 39.20 -22.46 -16.69
C GLN A 28 38.67 -23.30 -17.87
N ILE A 29 37.68 -22.78 -18.61
CA ILE A 29 37.05 -23.50 -19.72
C ILE A 29 38.05 -23.79 -20.86
N HIS A 30 38.99 -22.87 -21.10
CA HIS A 30 39.96 -23.00 -22.20
C HIS A 30 41.31 -23.58 -21.75
N GLY A 31 41.44 -24.03 -20.50
CA GLY A 31 42.69 -24.60 -19.97
C GLY A 31 43.86 -23.62 -20.02
N ILE A 32 43.62 -22.32 -19.87
CA ILE A 32 44.67 -21.29 -19.88
C ILE A 32 45.35 -21.30 -18.52
N PRO A 33 46.67 -21.56 -18.39
CA PRO A 33 47.37 -21.52 -17.10
C PRO A 33 47.68 -20.06 -16.72
N TRP A 34 46.67 -19.28 -16.34
CA TRP A 34 46.82 -17.84 -16.13
C TRP A 34 47.79 -17.49 -15.01
N TRP A 35 47.95 -18.35 -14.00
CA TRP A 35 48.88 -18.16 -12.89
C TRP A 35 50.36 -18.12 -13.31
N ASP A 36 50.71 -18.73 -14.44
CA ASP A 36 52.06 -18.70 -15.01
C ASP A 36 52.27 -17.51 -15.98
N ARG A 37 51.22 -16.72 -16.23
CA ARG A 37 51.28 -15.55 -17.11
C ARG A 37 51.77 -14.32 -16.36
N SER A 38 52.47 -13.45 -17.07
CA SER A 38 53.05 -12.22 -16.48
C SER A 38 51.98 -11.28 -15.90
N TRP A 39 50.80 -11.24 -16.50
CA TRP A 39 49.61 -10.51 -16.04
C TRP A 39 48.72 -11.31 -15.07
N GLY A 40 49.05 -12.58 -14.80
CA GLY A 40 48.25 -13.52 -14.02
C GLY A 40 47.91 -13.04 -12.61
N HIS A 41 48.83 -12.28 -11.99
CA HIS A 41 48.65 -11.68 -10.67
C HIS A 41 47.42 -10.74 -10.59
N LEU A 42 47.01 -10.11 -11.69
CA LEU A 42 45.79 -9.30 -11.75
C LEU A 42 44.50 -10.12 -11.58
N PHE A 43 44.58 -11.44 -11.67
CA PHE A 43 43.46 -12.36 -11.50
C PHE A 43 43.67 -13.34 -10.33
N SER A 44 44.69 -13.12 -9.49
CA SER A 44 44.92 -13.94 -8.28
C SER A 44 43.80 -13.78 -7.26
N SER A 45 43.20 -12.59 -7.19
CA SER A 45 41.99 -12.31 -6.44
C SER A 45 41.19 -11.18 -7.09
N PHE A 46 39.93 -11.01 -6.69
CA PHE A 46 39.18 -9.83 -7.09
C PHE A 46 39.80 -8.54 -6.57
N GLY A 47 40.47 -8.57 -5.40
CA GLY A 47 41.21 -7.43 -4.87
C GLY A 47 42.35 -7.01 -5.81
N ASP A 48 43.12 -7.96 -6.32
CA ASP A 48 44.23 -7.68 -7.25
C ASP A 48 43.71 -7.16 -8.59
N PHE A 49 42.57 -7.67 -9.06
CA PHE A 49 41.89 -7.17 -10.25
C PHE A 49 41.47 -5.70 -10.13
N LEU A 50 41.11 -5.27 -8.92
CA LEU A 50 40.73 -3.89 -8.66
C LEU A 50 41.91 -2.93 -8.76
N SER A 51 43.16 -3.38 -8.62
CA SER A 51 44.36 -2.51 -8.67
C SER A 51 44.50 -1.67 -9.94
N PHE A 52 43.77 -2.01 -11.02
CA PHE A 52 43.61 -1.18 -12.21
C PHE A 52 42.96 0.19 -11.94
N SER A 53 42.35 0.40 -10.77
CA SER A 53 41.62 1.63 -10.41
C SER A 53 40.43 1.87 -11.33
N TRP A 54 39.45 0.96 -11.28
CA TRP A 54 38.27 0.98 -12.15
C TRP A 54 37.38 2.21 -11.89
N PRO A 55 37.06 3.01 -12.92
CA PRO A 55 35.98 3.98 -12.81
C PRO A 55 34.65 3.21 -12.76
N VAL A 56 33.81 3.55 -11.78
CA VAL A 56 32.53 2.88 -11.52
C VAL A 56 31.41 3.83 -11.12
N ILE A 57 30.18 3.38 -11.32
CA ILE A 57 28.97 3.92 -10.69
C ILE A 57 28.11 2.79 -10.13
N THR A 58 27.15 3.13 -9.27
CA THR A 58 26.10 2.20 -8.82
C THR A 58 24.84 2.41 -9.65
N LEU A 59 24.30 1.32 -10.20
CA LEU A 59 23.04 1.30 -10.94
C LEU A 59 22.14 0.19 -10.41
N THR A 60 20.83 0.39 -10.56
CA THR A 60 19.84 -0.69 -10.43
C THR A 60 19.41 -1.11 -11.83
N ASP A 61 19.37 -2.40 -12.09
CA ASP A 61 18.92 -2.97 -13.35
C ASP A 61 17.40 -2.79 -13.50
N ALA A 62 16.98 -2.26 -14.65
CA ALA A 62 15.57 -2.00 -14.95
C ALA A 62 14.73 -3.29 -15.01
N THR A 63 15.34 -4.40 -15.44
CA THR A 63 14.67 -5.68 -15.65
C THR A 63 14.63 -6.47 -14.35
N THR A 64 15.79 -6.70 -13.71
CA THR A 64 15.87 -7.56 -12.53
C THR A 64 15.60 -6.83 -11.22
N GLY A 65 15.75 -5.50 -11.19
CA GLY A 65 15.66 -4.71 -9.97
C GLY A 65 16.87 -4.85 -9.03
N GLN A 66 17.90 -5.62 -9.40
CA GLN A 66 19.13 -5.77 -8.62
C GLN A 66 20.08 -4.60 -8.85
N ALA A 67 20.84 -4.22 -7.83
CA ALA A 67 21.84 -3.17 -7.95
C ALA A 67 23.24 -3.75 -8.22
N HIS A 68 23.99 -3.03 -9.03
CA HIS A 68 25.31 -3.43 -9.50
C HIS A 68 26.29 -2.27 -9.42
N ILE A 69 27.56 -2.61 -9.17
CA ILE A 69 28.69 -1.70 -9.40
C ILE A 69 29.14 -1.93 -10.84
N VAL A 70 28.96 -0.91 -11.68
CA VAL A 70 29.16 -1.02 -13.13
C VAL A 70 30.28 -0.12 -13.61
N THR A 71 30.92 -0.54 -14.70
CA THR A 71 31.91 0.24 -15.46
C THR A 71 31.48 0.36 -16.93
N ARG A 72 32.28 1.08 -17.72
CA ARG A 72 32.02 1.29 -19.16
C ARG A 72 32.80 0.28 -20.00
N PRO A 73 32.32 -0.09 -21.21
CA PRO A 73 33.09 -0.84 -22.19
C PRO A 73 34.46 -0.20 -22.51
N GLY A 74 34.52 1.14 -22.55
CA GLY A 74 35.79 1.86 -22.74
C GLY A 74 36.82 1.60 -21.62
N SER A 75 36.37 1.41 -20.38
CA SER A 75 37.24 1.10 -19.25
C SER A 75 37.78 -0.33 -19.31
N LEU A 76 36.96 -1.29 -19.77
CA LEU A 76 37.43 -2.63 -20.09
C LEU A 76 38.49 -2.60 -21.20
N ASN A 77 38.26 -1.85 -22.27
CA ASN A 77 39.25 -1.69 -23.34
C ASN A 77 40.56 -1.05 -22.83
N ALA A 78 40.48 -0.11 -21.91
CA ALA A 78 41.65 0.50 -21.28
C ALA A 78 42.44 -0.52 -20.43
N PHE A 79 41.76 -1.39 -19.68
CA PHE A 79 42.38 -2.49 -18.94
C PHE A 79 43.13 -3.44 -19.89
N LEU A 80 42.50 -3.84 -21.00
CA LEU A 80 43.14 -4.71 -22.00
C LEU A 80 44.35 -4.06 -22.68
N LYS A 81 44.26 -2.76 -22.96
CA LYS A 81 45.39 -1.98 -23.49
C LYS A 81 46.53 -1.90 -22.46
N MET A 82 46.22 -1.75 -21.18
CA MET A 82 47.21 -1.78 -20.10
C MET A 82 47.93 -3.13 -20.07
N VAL A 83 47.18 -4.24 -20.15
CA VAL A 83 47.80 -5.58 -20.17
C VAL A 83 48.75 -5.73 -21.36
N LYS A 84 48.29 -5.36 -22.57
CA LYS A 84 49.11 -5.40 -23.78
C LYS A 84 50.39 -4.56 -23.68
N THR A 85 50.28 -3.35 -23.14
CA THR A 85 51.42 -2.42 -23.09
C THR A 85 52.42 -2.74 -21.99
N ARG A 86 51.96 -3.21 -20.82
CA ARG A 86 52.85 -3.52 -19.69
C ARG A 86 53.46 -4.92 -19.74
N PHE A 87 52.75 -5.87 -20.33
CA PHE A 87 53.13 -7.29 -20.30
C PHE A 87 53.44 -7.87 -21.68
N GLY A 88 53.15 -7.13 -22.76
CA GLY A 88 53.36 -7.62 -24.13
C GLY A 88 52.39 -8.71 -24.58
N GLU A 89 51.42 -9.09 -23.74
CA GLU A 89 50.43 -10.14 -23.99
C GLU A 89 49.04 -9.57 -24.23
N THR A 90 48.20 -10.26 -25.01
CA THR A 90 46.81 -9.85 -25.26
C THR A 90 45.82 -10.76 -24.54
N LEU A 91 44.77 -10.17 -23.99
CA LEU A 91 43.63 -10.88 -23.42
C LEU A 91 42.41 -10.77 -24.33
N PRO A 92 41.70 -11.87 -24.63
CA PRO A 92 40.41 -11.80 -25.31
C PRO A 92 39.35 -11.19 -24.38
N ILE A 93 38.24 -10.72 -24.94
CA ILE A 93 37.06 -10.38 -24.12
C ILE A 93 36.23 -11.65 -23.95
N PRO A 94 36.03 -12.14 -22.71
CA PRO A 94 35.28 -13.36 -22.49
C PRO A 94 33.79 -13.16 -22.82
N PRO A 95 33.11 -14.21 -23.31
CA PRO A 95 31.65 -14.19 -23.39
C PRO A 95 31.06 -14.15 -21.96
N ASN A 96 29.78 -13.76 -21.84
CA ASN A 96 29.00 -13.79 -20.59
C ASN A 96 29.35 -12.74 -19.53
N ILE A 97 29.86 -11.58 -19.93
CA ILE A 97 29.86 -10.41 -19.03
C ILE A 97 28.41 -9.92 -18.86
N LEU A 98 27.96 -9.76 -17.63
CA LEU A 98 26.62 -9.27 -17.31
C LEU A 98 26.48 -7.81 -17.74
N HIS A 99 25.50 -7.58 -18.62
CA HIS A 99 25.07 -6.27 -19.05
C HIS A 99 23.89 -5.79 -18.21
N VAL A 100 24.03 -4.59 -17.63
CA VAL A 100 23.05 -3.93 -16.77
C VAL A 100 22.36 -2.81 -17.55
N THR A 101 21.04 -2.76 -17.48
CA THR A 101 20.24 -1.69 -18.07
C THR A 101 19.83 -0.70 -16.97
N PRO A 102 20.20 0.59 -17.02
CA PRO A 102 19.87 1.54 -15.96
C PRO A 102 18.35 1.72 -15.78
N PHE A 103 17.84 1.51 -14.56
CA PHE A 103 16.45 1.82 -14.20
C PHE A 103 16.12 3.32 -14.28
N SER A 104 17.10 4.18 -13.98
CA SER A 104 16.93 5.63 -13.92
C SER A 104 18.01 6.32 -14.73
N GLY A 105 17.63 7.39 -15.42
CA GLY A 105 18.56 8.30 -16.09
C GLY A 105 19.18 9.36 -15.17
N ALA A 106 18.90 9.35 -13.86
CA ALA A 106 19.46 10.34 -12.95
C ALA A 106 20.98 10.19 -12.81
N SER A 107 21.72 11.31 -12.86
CA SER A 107 23.17 11.33 -12.75
C SER A 107 23.67 10.61 -11.48
N ARG A 108 24.85 9.98 -11.58
CA ARG A 108 25.47 9.18 -10.51
C ARG A 108 26.88 9.68 -10.21
N HIS A 109 27.29 9.48 -8.96
CA HIS A 109 28.66 9.76 -8.54
C HIS A 109 29.60 8.70 -9.12
N MET A 110 30.52 9.14 -9.98
CA MET A 110 31.62 8.31 -10.44
C MET A 110 32.67 8.19 -9.33
N ARG A 111 33.16 6.98 -9.12
CA ARG A 111 34.25 6.68 -8.19
C ARG A 111 35.31 5.87 -8.90
N HIS A 112 36.55 5.98 -8.46
CA HIS A 112 37.59 5.03 -8.83
C HIS A 112 37.75 4.03 -7.69
N ILE A 113 37.67 2.74 -7.99
CA ILE A 113 37.84 1.65 -7.03
C ILE A 113 39.11 0.88 -7.40
N ASN A 114 40.09 0.94 -6.50
CA ASN A 114 41.41 0.35 -6.68
C ASN A 114 41.74 -0.77 -5.68
N ASP A 115 40.86 -1.03 -4.70
CA ASP A 115 41.08 -2.04 -3.68
C ASP A 115 39.77 -2.69 -3.19
N TRP A 116 39.92 -3.82 -2.49
CA TRP A 116 38.81 -4.60 -1.93
C TRP A 116 38.01 -3.85 -0.85
N THR A 117 38.67 -3.00 -0.06
CA THR A 117 38.02 -2.28 1.05
C THR A 117 37.04 -1.23 0.51
N ALA A 118 37.47 -0.46 -0.49
CA ALA A 118 36.65 0.52 -1.20
C ALA A 118 35.49 -0.16 -1.93
N TYR A 119 35.74 -1.29 -2.60
CA TYR A 119 34.70 -2.09 -3.23
C TYR A 119 33.66 -2.56 -2.20
N LYS A 120 34.09 -3.17 -1.09
CA LYS A 120 33.20 -3.68 -0.05
C LYS A 120 32.32 -2.58 0.55
N LYS A 121 32.88 -1.39 0.77
CA LYS A 121 32.12 -0.20 1.24
C LYS A 121 31.04 0.21 0.23
N LEU A 122 31.36 0.25 -1.06
CA LEU A 122 30.37 0.57 -2.11
C LEU A 122 29.33 -0.54 -2.28
N HIS A 123 29.76 -1.80 -2.21
CA HIS A 123 28.87 -2.96 -2.32
C HIS A 123 27.82 -2.98 -1.19
N ALA A 124 28.22 -2.59 0.02
CA ALA A 124 27.29 -2.50 1.16
C ALA A 124 26.14 -1.50 0.93
N THR A 125 26.24 -0.57 -0.03
CA THR A 125 25.16 0.38 -0.34
C THR A 125 24.17 -0.12 -1.40
N LEU A 126 24.44 -1.27 -2.03
CA LEU A 126 23.58 -1.82 -3.09
C LEU A 126 22.14 -2.10 -2.62
N PRO A 127 21.90 -2.75 -1.46
CA PRO A 127 20.53 -3.03 -1.00
C PRO A 127 19.67 -1.76 -0.80
N ALA A 128 20.28 -0.65 -0.37
CA ALA A 128 19.59 0.62 -0.25
C ALA A 128 19.19 1.20 -1.62
N SER A 129 20.02 1.00 -2.64
CA SER A 129 19.71 1.41 -4.01
C SER A 129 18.59 0.56 -4.62
N GLU A 130 18.60 -0.75 -4.36
CA GLU A 130 17.53 -1.67 -4.76
C GLU A 130 16.20 -1.26 -4.12
N LEU A 131 16.19 -1.04 -2.80
CA LEU A 131 14.99 -0.63 -2.07
C LEU A 131 14.42 0.68 -2.63
N ALA A 132 15.26 1.67 -2.94
CA ALA A 132 14.84 2.94 -3.53
C ALA A 132 14.20 2.77 -4.92
N ALA A 133 14.78 1.91 -5.77
CA ALA A 133 14.24 1.62 -7.09
C ALA A 133 12.90 0.88 -7.00
N ILE A 134 12.81 -0.16 -6.17
CA ILE A 134 11.57 -0.93 -5.94
C ILE A 134 10.45 -0.01 -5.44
N ARG A 135 10.73 0.89 -4.49
CA ARG A 135 9.74 1.86 -4.01
C ARG A 135 9.21 2.77 -5.12
N THR A 136 10.09 3.19 -6.03
CA THR A 136 9.69 4.02 -7.18
C THR A 136 8.77 3.25 -8.12
N ARG A 137 9.09 2.00 -8.43
CA ARG A 137 8.29 1.13 -9.30
C ARG A 137 6.93 0.78 -8.68
N ILE A 138 6.89 0.48 -7.39
CA ILE A 138 5.63 0.24 -6.65
C ILE A 138 4.74 1.48 -6.70
N ARG A 139 5.30 2.69 -6.47
CA ARG A 139 4.54 3.94 -6.58
C ARG A 139 4.01 4.20 -7.99
N ALA A 140 4.72 3.75 -9.03
CA ALA A 140 4.28 3.84 -10.41
C ALA A 140 3.20 2.81 -10.78
N GLY A 141 2.84 1.89 -9.87
CA GLY A 141 1.86 0.84 -10.16
C GLY A 141 2.43 -0.29 -11.04
N ASP A 142 3.73 -0.56 -10.99
CA ASP A 142 4.36 -1.59 -11.83
C ASP A 142 3.98 -3.02 -11.34
N PRO A 143 3.25 -3.81 -12.17
CA PRO A 143 2.82 -5.15 -11.78
C PRO A 143 3.97 -6.13 -11.55
N THR A 144 5.11 -5.91 -12.19
CA THR A 144 6.26 -6.83 -12.09
C THR A 144 6.94 -6.81 -10.72
N VAL A 145 6.67 -5.78 -9.90
CA VAL A 145 7.14 -5.70 -8.50
C VAL A 145 6.01 -5.80 -7.49
N ILE A 146 4.80 -5.32 -7.83
CA ILE A 146 3.64 -5.37 -6.93
C ILE A 146 3.10 -6.79 -6.76
N VAL A 147 3.04 -7.58 -7.84
CA VAL A 147 2.55 -8.97 -7.76
C VAL A 147 3.50 -9.83 -6.91
N PRO A 148 4.82 -9.87 -7.14
CA PRO A 148 5.72 -10.63 -6.28
C PRO A 148 5.69 -10.18 -4.81
N LEU A 149 5.48 -8.89 -4.53
CA LEU A 149 5.35 -8.39 -3.17
C LEU A 149 4.16 -9.03 -2.42
N TRP A 150 3.03 -9.21 -3.09
CA TRP A 150 1.86 -9.91 -2.53
C TRP A 150 2.07 -11.42 -2.46
N THR A 151 2.58 -12.02 -3.53
CA THR A 151 2.82 -13.46 -3.63
C THR A 151 3.90 -13.96 -2.65
N ALA A 152 4.79 -13.09 -2.17
CA ALA A 152 5.74 -13.44 -1.11
C ALA A 152 5.05 -13.74 0.24
N ARG A 153 3.81 -13.26 0.42
CA ARG A 153 2.97 -13.49 1.61
C ARG A 153 3.64 -13.14 2.94
N ASP A 154 4.67 -12.30 2.93
CA ASP A 154 5.48 -11.98 4.11
C ASP A 154 5.19 -10.57 4.67
N LYS A 155 4.28 -9.83 4.03
CA LYS A 155 3.93 -8.44 4.39
C LYS A 155 2.62 -8.31 5.15
N THR A 156 2.44 -7.13 5.72
CA THR A 156 1.18 -6.65 6.28
C THR A 156 0.70 -5.47 5.46
N TYR A 157 -0.50 -5.57 4.90
CA TYR A 157 -1.10 -4.49 4.12
C TYR A 157 -2.08 -3.73 5.00
N LEU A 158 -2.03 -2.40 4.94
CA LEU A 158 -2.87 -1.50 5.73
C LEU A 158 -3.46 -0.42 4.84
N THR A 159 -4.77 -0.24 4.88
CA THR A 159 -5.47 0.94 4.39
C THR A 159 -5.89 1.82 5.55
N LEU A 160 -5.88 3.13 5.32
CA LEU A 160 -6.37 4.15 6.25
C LEU A 160 -7.21 5.16 5.47
N SER A 161 -8.33 5.57 6.03
CA SER A 161 -9.13 6.70 5.53
C SER A 161 -9.52 7.62 6.68
N PHE A 162 -9.62 8.91 6.38
CA PHE A 162 -9.97 9.97 7.32
C PHE A 162 -10.98 10.91 6.66
N ALA A 163 -12.01 11.30 7.39
CA ALA A 163 -12.92 12.35 6.97
C ALA A 163 -12.68 13.58 7.84
N TRP A 164 -12.45 14.72 7.19
CA TRP A 164 -12.20 16.00 7.85
C TRP A 164 -13.38 16.95 7.62
N SER A 165 -13.61 17.86 8.56
CA SER A 165 -14.62 18.88 8.40
C SER A 165 -14.27 19.85 7.26
N GLU A 166 -15.21 20.08 6.36
CA GLU A 166 -15.12 21.11 5.31
C GLU A 166 -15.02 22.54 5.86
N ARG A 167 -15.51 22.75 7.09
CA ARG A 167 -15.49 24.06 7.75
C ARG A 167 -14.23 24.26 8.59
N ASN A 168 -13.57 23.17 9.00
CA ASN A 168 -12.37 23.21 9.80
C ASN A 168 -11.50 21.97 9.52
N GLU A 169 -10.50 22.16 8.67
CA GLU A 169 -9.59 21.10 8.20
C GLU A 169 -8.74 20.45 9.30
N LYS A 170 -8.78 20.96 10.54
CA LYS A 170 -8.14 20.34 11.72
C LYS A 170 -9.08 19.41 12.49
N SER A 171 -10.34 19.30 12.08
CA SER A 171 -11.36 18.50 12.76
C SER A 171 -11.56 17.21 11.99
N CYS A 172 -10.90 16.15 12.45
CA CYS A 172 -11.17 14.78 12.01
C CYS A 172 -12.56 14.39 12.54
N LEU A 173 -13.50 14.07 11.67
CA LEU A 173 -14.86 13.67 12.00
C LEU A 173 -14.94 12.18 12.28
N GLU A 174 -14.28 11.39 11.45
CA GLU A 174 -14.20 9.93 11.55
C GLU A 174 -12.90 9.44 10.88
N TRP A 175 -12.47 8.24 11.25
CA TRP A 175 -11.40 7.54 10.56
C TRP A 175 -11.62 6.03 10.61
N GLY A 176 -11.03 5.33 9.64
CA GLY A 176 -11.16 3.89 9.49
C GLY A 176 -9.86 3.26 9.07
N TYR A 177 -9.78 1.94 9.27
CA TYR A 177 -8.65 1.14 8.80
C TYR A 177 -9.08 -0.27 8.45
N ALA A 178 -8.35 -0.90 7.53
CA ALA A 178 -8.37 -2.34 7.34
C ALA A 178 -6.93 -2.83 7.13
N ALA A 179 -6.62 -4.00 7.68
CA ALA A 179 -5.31 -4.58 7.58
C ALA A 179 -5.36 -6.10 7.45
N VAL A 180 -4.41 -6.68 6.71
CA VAL A 180 -4.22 -8.12 6.58
C VAL A 180 -2.75 -8.45 6.81
N ARG A 181 -2.48 -9.41 7.69
CA ARG A 181 -1.13 -9.90 8.02
C ARG A 181 -0.86 -11.20 7.27
N CYS A 182 -0.31 -11.11 6.07
CA CYS A 182 -0.15 -12.25 5.18
C CYS A 182 0.74 -13.35 5.78
N SER A 183 1.81 -12.98 6.50
CA SER A 183 2.76 -13.95 7.07
C SER A 183 2.13 -14.89 8.09
N VAL A 184 1.19 -14.37 8.88
CA VAL A 184 0.43 -15.18 9.85
C VAL A 184 -0.50 -16.14 9.13
N LEU A 185 -1.19 -15.68 8.09
CA LEU A 185 -2.12 -16.49 7.31
C LEU A 185 -1.40 -17.62 6.57
N ASP A 186 -0.27 -17.31 5.94
CA ASP A 186 0.53 -18.29 5.21
C ASP A 186 1.08 -19.37 6.15
N SER A 187 1.55 -18.99 7.35
CA SER A 187 1.97 -19.95 8.39
C SER A 187 0.87 -20.90 8.87
N GLN A 188 -0.39 -20.52 8.66
CA GLN A 188 -1.58 -21.30 9.02
C GLN A 188 -2.17 -22.06 7.82
N GLY A 189 -1.56 -21.98 6.64
CA GLY A 189 -2.11 -22.54 5.41
C GLY A 189 -3.42 -21.89 4.97
N GLN A 190 -3.69 -20.65 5.40
CA GLN A 190 -4.91 -19.91 5.06
C GLN A 190 -4.61 -18.97 3.90
N TRP A 191 -4.99 -19.38 2.69
CA TRP A 191 -4.85 -18.54 1.50
C TRP A 191 -5.91 -18.87 0.45
N PRO A 192 -6.51 -17.87 -0.25
CA PRO A 192 -6.33 -16.42 -0.07
C PRO A 192 -6.98 -15.89 1.23
N PRO A 193 -6.64 -14.66 1.68
CA PRO A 193 -7.30 -14.05 2.83
C PRO A 193 -8.82 -13.94 2.62
N VAL A 194 -9.61 -14.38 3.60
CA VAL A 194 -11.07 -14.17 3.63
C VAL A 194 -11.36 -12.83 4.30
N PRO A 195 -11.91 -11.82 3.61
CA PRO A 195 -12.06 -10.46 4.15
C PRO A 195 -12.81 -10.38 5.49
N ASP A 196 -13.84 -11.21 5.69
CA ASP A 196 -14.63 -11.20 6.92
C ASP A 196 -13.90 -11.76 8.14
N VAL A 197 -12.95 -12.69 7.91
CA VAL A 197 -12.28 -13.46 8.97
C VAL A 197 -10.87 -12.93 9.22
N ASN A 198 -10.15 -12.63 8.14
CA ASN A 198 -8.72 -12.37 8.17
C ASN A 198 -8.38 -10.88 8.15
N TYR A 199 -9.29 -9.99 7.76
CA TYR A 199 -9.03 -8.56 7.87
C TYR A 199 -9.25 -8.09 9.31
N ARG A 200 -8.23 -7.45 9.86
CA ARG A 200 -8.39 -6.60 11.03
C ARG A 200 -8.94 -5.26 10.56
N LYS A 201 -10.13 -4.89 11.03
CA LYS A 201 -10.86 -3.71 10.57
C LYS A 201 -11.40 -2.89 11.73
N GLY A 202 -11.57 -1.60 11.53
CA GLY A 202 -12.18 -0.73 12.52
C GLY A 202 -12.62 0.60 11.95
N HIS A 203 -13.62 1.18 12.59
CA HIS A 203 -14.18 2.48 12.25
C HIS A 203 -14.43 3.28 13.54
N TYR A 204 -13.97 4.53 13.56
CA TYR A 204 -14.01 5.38 14.73
C TYR A 204 -14.63 6.73 14.39
N ILE A 205 -15.62 7.13 15.20
CA ILE A 205 -16.35 8.39 15.11
C ILE A 205 -15.85 9.30 16.23
N THR A 206 -15.59 10.56 15.90
CA THR A 206 -15.13 11.56 16.88
C THR A 206 -16.31 12.11 17.67
N ALA A 207 -16.33 11.85 18.98
CA ALA A 207 -17.46 12.11 19.87
C ALA A 207 -17.94 13.56 19.84
N GLU A 208 -17.01 14.51 19.75
CA GLU A 208 -17.27 15.96 19.80
C GLU A 208 -17.98 16.46 18.55
N TYR A 209 -17.90 15.73 17.43
CA TYR A 209 -18.46 16.14 16.15
C TYR A 209 -19.59 15.24 15.67
N ALA A 210 -19.74 14.06 16.30
CA ALA A 210 -20.78 13.10 16.01
C ALA A 210 -22.15 13.80 16.01
N ASP A 211 -22.86 13.69 14.89
CA ASP A 211 -24.18 14.27 14.65
C ASP A 211 -24.30 15.80 14.73
N GLN A 212 -23.20 16.51 14.99
CA GLN A 212 -23.15 17.97 15.12
C GLN A 212 -22.52 18.64 13.90
N VAL A 213 -21.52 18.00 13.29
CA VAL A 213 -20.79 18.53 12.13
C VAL A 213 -21.06 17.66 10.92
N ILE A 214 -21.68 18.24 9.90
CA ILE A 214 -22.03 17.55 8.66
C ILE A 214 -21.35 18.28 7.49
N ASN A 215 -20.57 17.52 6.74
CA ASN A 215 -20.00 17.96 5.47
C ASN A 215 -21.10 18.04 4.40
N ARG A 216 -21.08 19.10 3.60
CA ARG A 216 -22.09 19.35 2.55
C ARG A 216 -21.64 18.85 1.18
N ILE A 217 -20.37 19.02 0.84
CA ILE A 217 -19.82 18.65 -0.46
C ILE A 217 -19.50 17.16 -0.49
N ASN A 218 -18.92 16.63 0.58
CA ASN A 218 -18.59 15.23 0.80
C ASN A 218 -19.26 14.72 2.08
N PRO A 219 -20.59 14.46 2.05
CA PRO A 219 -21.30 13.92 3.20
C PRO A 219 -20.71 12.59 3.67
N THR A 220 -20.63 12.41 4.99
CA THR A 220 -20.21 11.16 5.62
C THR A 220 -21.40 10.43 6.24
N PHE A 221 -21.32 9.10 6.30
CA PHE A 221 -22.33 8.26 6.94
C PHE A 221 -21.71 7.44 8.09
N PRO A 222 -21.32 8.10 9.20
CA PRO A 222 -20.53 7.47 10.28
C PRO A 222 -21.16 6.22 10.89
N TRP A 223 -22.49 6.18 10.91
CA TRP A 223 -23.26 5.09 11.51
C TRP A 223 -23.59 3.96 10.53
N SER A 224 -23.23 4.10 9.25
CA SER A 224 -23.47 3.11 8.19
C SER A 224 -22.26 2.21 7.93
N TYR A 225 -21.42 1.96 8.94
CA TYR A 225 -20.29 1.06 8.81
C TYR A 225 -20.78 -0.37 8.55
N ALA A 226 -20.48 -0.89 7.35
CA ALA A 226 -21.07 -2.10 6.80
C ALA A 226 -20.34 -3.37 7.27
N PHE A 227 -19.08 -3.25 7.68
CA PHE A 227 -18.19 -4.39 7.91
C PHE A 227 -17.89 -4.65 9.39
N GLY A 228 -18.59 -3.98 10.30
CA GLY A 228 -18.44 -4.15 11.74
C GLY A 228 -19.18 -3.06 12.51
N ASP A 229 -18.72 -2.81 13.74
CA ASP A 229 -19.29 -1.80 14.62
C ASP A 229 -18.40 -0.55 14.70
N SER A 230 -19.03 0.61 14.63
CA SER A 230 -18.35 1.89 14.85
C SER A 230 -18.08 2.10 16.34
N GLN A 231 -16.90 2.62 16.67
CA GLN A 231 -16.55 3.04 18.02
C GLN A 231 -16.55 4.56 18.12
N VAL A 232 -17.04 5.11 19.23
CA VAL A 232 -17.00 6.55 19.48
C VAL A 232 -15.82 6.87 20.38
N ILE A 233 -14.94 7.78 19.96
CA ILE A 233 -13.74 8.16 20.70
C ILE A 233 -13.63 9.67 20.84
N ALA A 234 -13.01 10.12 21.93
CA ALA A 234 -12.67 11.53 22.10
C ALA A 234 -11.61 11.95 21.07
N LYS A 235 -11.69 13.19 20.57
CA LYS A 235 -10.72 13.79 19.65
C LYS A 235 -9.28 13.68 20.16
N SER A 236 -9.08 13.81 21.48
CA SER A 236 -7.75 13.69 22.12
C SER A 236 -7.09 12.34 21.90
N ASN A 237 -7.87 11.29 21.64
CA ASN A 237 -7.37 9.92 21.55
C ASN A 237 -7.03 9.51 20.12
N ILE A 238 -7.44 10.27 19.10
CA ILE A 238 -7.31 9.87 17.69
C ILE A 238 -5.84 9.56 17.34
N SER A 239 -4.91 10.49 17.60
CA SER A 239 -3.49 10.28 17.28
C SER A 239 -2.92 9.03 17.96
N GLN A 240 -3.24 8.83 19.23
CA GLN A 240 -2.78 7.67 20.00
C GLN A 240 -3.30 6.34 19.43
N VAL A 241 -4.58 6.27 19.05
CA VAL A 241 -5.17 5.03 18.52
C VAL A 241 -4.61 4.72 17.12
N VAL A 242 -4.48 5.73 16.26
CA VAL A 242 -3.88 5.54 14.92
C VAL A 242 -2.43 5.11 15.04
N GLU A 243 -1.63 5.74 15.91
CA GLU A 243 -0.24 5.37 16.16
C GLU A 243 -0.12 3.95 16.70
N ALA A 244 -1.00 3.53 17.62
CA ALA A 244 -1.03 2.17 18.15
C ALA A 244 -1.33 1.15 17.03
N VAL A 245 -2.24 1.46 16.10
CA VAL A 245 -2.53 0.59 14.96
C VAL A 245 -1.32 0.47 14.04
N VAL A 246 -0.76 1.60 13.59
CA VAL A 246 0.39 1.62 12.67
C VAL A 246 1.62 0.94 13.29
N SER A 247 1.98 1.30 14.52
CA SER A 247 3.16 0.74 15.20
C SER A 247 3.02 -0.75 15.50
N SER A 248 1.80 -1.25 15.76
CA SER A 248 1.57 -2.69 15.95
C SER A 248 1.76 -3.53 14.68
N LEU A 249 1.84 -2.91 13.49
CA LEU A 249 1.96 -3.57 12.20
C LEU A 249 3.32 -3.36 11.53
N ALA A 250 4.05 -2.31 11.92
CA ALA A 250 5.35 -1.97 11.36
C ALA A 250 6.49 -2.81 11.94
N SER A 251 7.49 -3.11 11.11
CA SER A 251 8.81 -3.55 11.57
C SER A 251 9.73 -2.33 11.80
N PRO A 252 10.91 -2.49 12.42
CA PRO A 252 11.86 -1.40 12.58
C PRO A 252 12.31 -0.76 11.26
N ASN A 253 12.71 0.51 11.34
CA ASN A 253 13.30 1.25 10.23
C ASN A 253 14.65 0.65 9.81
N SER A 254 14.91 0.62 8.49
CA SER A 254 16.17 0.15 7.91
C SER A 254 16.40 0.81 6.56
N ASP A 255 17.64 1.16 6.23
CA ASP A 255 17.99 1.72 4.93
C ASP A 255 18.17 0.65 3.85
N THR A 256 18.32 -0.62 4.23
CA THR A 256 18.65 -1.74 3.35
C THR A 256 17.54 -2.78 3.26
N THR A 257 16.50 -2.67 4.10
CA THR A 257 15.44 -3.67 4.22
C THR A 257 14.09 -2.98 4.21
N ALA A 258 13.17 -3.48 3.39
CA ALA A 258 11.79 -2.99 3.35
C ALA A 258 11.08 -3.24 4.67
N ASN A 259 10.17 -2.34 5.04
CA ASN A 259 9.28 -2.57 6.18
C ASN A 259 8.34 -3.76 5.90
N ASN A 260 7.91 -4.45 6.95
CA ASN A 260 6.85 -5.45 6.83
C ASN A 260 5.50 -4.81 6.52
N LEU A 261 5.30 -3.56 6.95
CA LEU A 261 4.12 -2.79 6.62
C LEU A 261 4.17 -2.29 5.17
N VAL A 262 3.04 -2.39 4.49
CA VAL A 262 2.76 -1.79 3.19
C VAL A 262 1.50 -0.94 3.34
N LEU A 263 1.62 0.35 3.08
CA LEU A 263 0.46 1.25 3.06
C LEU A 263 -0.22 1.13 1.70
N VAL A 264 -1.53 0.94 1.73
CA VAL A 264 -2.39 0.85 0.56
C VAL A 264 -3.27 2.09 0.53
N ILE A 265 -3.22 2.82 -0.58
CA ILE A 265 -4.01 4.02 -0.82
C ILE A 265 -4.78 3.87 -2.13
N HIS A 266 -5.76 4.75 -2.36
CA HIS A 266 -6.49 4.81 -3.61
C HIS A 266 -6.61 6.25 -4.10
N GLY A 267 -5.78 6.66 -5.05
CA GLY A 267 -5.85 7.98 -5.71
C GLY A 267 -5.59 9.20 -4.82
N SER A 268 -5.51 9.01 -3.50
CA SER A 268 -5.37 10.10 -2.52
C SER A 268 -4.05 9.97 -1.74
N ALA A 269 -3.13 10.89 -2.04
CA ALA A 269 -1.85 11.00 -1.33
C ALA A 269 -1.97 11.82 -0.03
N ASP A 270 -3.16 12.34 0.29
CA ASP A 270 -3.40 13.22 1.44
C ASP A 270 -3.28 12.51 2.80
N VAL A 271 -3.49 11.19 2.84
CA VAL A 271 -3.36 10.39 4.06
C VAL A 271 -1.98 10.55 4.72
N ILE A 272 -0.91 10.67 3.94
CA ILE A 272 0.46 10.79 4.46
C ILE A 272 0.67 12.16 5.16
N PRO A 273 0.42 13.32 4.50
CA PRO A 273 0.43 14.62 5.17
C PRO A 273 -0.48 14.67 6.40
N ARG A 274 -1.66 14.05 6.36
CA ARG A 274 -2.59 14.04 7.51
C ARG A 274 -2.02 13.29 8.71
N LEU A 275 -1.43 12.11 8.49
CA LEU A 275 -0.73 11.37 9.55
C LEU A 275 0.43 12.19 10.14
N GLN A 276 1.20 12.88 9.29
CA GLN A 276 2.28 13.77 9.75
C GLN A 276 1.76 14.94 10.60
N GLN A 277 0.66 15.58 10.20
CA GLN A 277 0.00 16.64 10.97
C GLN A 277 -0.50 16.15 12.34
N MET A 278 -0.87 14.88 12.44
CA MET A 278 -1.27 14.23 13.69
C MET A 278 -0.09 13.82 14.58
N GLY A 279 1.15 14.05 14.14
CA GLY A 279 2.38 13.67 14.85
C GLY A 279 2.80 12.21 14.62
N ILE A 280 2.14 11.50 13.72
CA ILE A 280 2.34 10.06 13.50
C ILE A 280 3.46 9.86 12.50
N LYS A 281 4.53 9.20 12.93
CA LYS A 281 5.69 8.91 12.09
C LYS A 281 5.53 7.56 11.39
N LEU A 282 5.36 7.60 10.08
CA LEU A 282 5.39 6.41 9.23
C LEU A 282 6.84 5.91 9.06
N PRO A 283 7.08 4.59 9.00
CA PRO A 283 8.40 4.05 8.71
C PRO A 283 8.93 4.53 7.35
N HIS A 284 10.18 4.99 7.30
CA HIS A 284 10.73 5.58 6.07
C HIS A 284 11.03 4.54 4.98
N ASN A 285 11.14 3.27 5.37
CA ASN A 285 11.40 2.11 4.53
C ASN A 285 10.13 1.34 4.12
N MET A 286 8.94 1.91 4.37
CA MET A 286 7.65 1.35 3.99
C MET A 286 7.38 1.47 2.48
N HIS A 287 6.73 0.47 1.91
CA HIS A 287 6.16 0.54 0.55
C HIS A 287 4.77 1.16 0.56
N ILE A 288 4.43 1.88 -0.51
CA ILE A 288 3.13 2.52 -0.66
C ILE A 288 2.55 2.12 -2.00
N ILE A 289 1.51 1.30 -1.98
CA ILE A 289 0.78 0.89 -3.17
C ILE A 289 -0.40 1.85 -3.35
N ASP A 290 -0.42 2.56 -4.46
CA ASP A 290 -1.61 3.26 -4.93
C ASP A 290 -2.40 2.37 -5.87
N THR A 291 -3.54 1.88 -5.40
CA THR A 291 -4.43 1.00 -6.16
C THR A 291 -4.99 1.67 -7.42
N ALA A 292 -5.17 2.99 -7.44
CA ALA A 292 -5.62 3.71 -8.64
C ALA A 292 -4.53 3.72 -9.73
N SER A 293 -3.27 3.88 -9.33
CA SER A 293 -2.13 3.80 -10.25
C SER A 293 -1.86 2.37 -10.72
N PHE A 294 -1.90 1.39 -9.81
CA PHE A 294 -1.73 -0.02 -10.14
C PHE A 294 -2.80 -0.52 -11.11
N GLU A 295 -4.07 -0.21 -10.83
CA GLU A 295 -5.17 -0.60 -11.68
C GLU A 295 -5.09 0.03 -13.08
N ARG A 296 -4.70 1.31 -13.17
CA ARG A 296 -4.45 1.98 -14.45
C ARG A 296 -3.39 1.25 -15.28
N THR A 297 -2.29 0.82 -14.65
CA THR A 297 -1.23 0.07 -15.32
C THR A 297 -1.74 -1.31 -15.80
N LEU A 298 -2.54 -2.00 -14.97
CA LEU A 298 -3.18 -3.25 -15.39
C LEU A 298 -4.14 -3.05 -16.56
N PHE A 299 -4.94 -1.97 -16.56
CA PHE A 299 -5.84 -1.64 -17.66
C PHE A 299 -5.07 -1.34 -18.96
N ALA A 300 -4.02 -0.51 -18.89
CA ALA A 300 -3.15 -0.22 -20.03
C ALA A 300 -2.49 -1.49 -20.60
N ALA A 301 -2.19 -2.47 -19.76
CA ALA A 301 -1.66 -3.77 -20.16
C ALA A 301 -2.74 -4.78 -20.62
N GLY A 302 -4.01 -4.37 -20.72
CA GLY A 302 -5.13 -5.23 -21.12
C GLY A 302 -5.55 -6.27 -20.08
N LYS A 303 -5.03 -6.20 -18.84
CA LYS A 303 -5.27 -7.16 -17.76
C LYS A 303 -6.60 -6.96 -17.01
N ARG A 304 -7.31 -5.87 -17.31
CA ARG A 304 -8.64 -5.54 -16.74
C ARG A 304 -9.81 -5.85 -17.69
N GLY A 305 -9.52 -6.38 -18.88
CA GLY A 305 -10.53 -6.60 -19.92
C GLY A 305 -11.02 -5.31 -20.58
N VAL A 306 -12.07 -5.44 -21.40
CA VAL A 306 -12.68 -4.30 -22.10
C VAL A 306 -13.59 -3.54 -21.12
N MET A 307 -13.30 -2.25 -20.91
CA MET A 307 -14.09 -1.37 -20.06
C MET A 307 -14.68 -0.25 -20.91
N GLY A 308 -15.97 -0.34 -21.23
CA GLY A 308 -16.66 0.62 -22.09
C GLY A 308 -16.58 2.06 -21.55
N GLY A 309 -16.30 3.03 -22.43
CA GLY A 309 -16.26 4.45 -22.08
C GLY A 309 -15.04 4.91 -21.27
N ARG A 310 -14.11 4.00 -20.92
CA ARG A 310 -12.91 4.36 -20.15
C ARG A 310 -11.83 4.97 -21.05
N GLN A 311 -11.35 6.15 -20.67
CA GLN A 311 -10.28 6.84 -21.39
C GLN A 311 -8.90 6.22 -21.09
N PRO A 312 -8.02 6.05 -22.10
CA PRO A 312 -6.64 5.62 -21.87
C PRO A 312 -5.91 6.54 -20.88
N GLY A 313 -5.16 5.96 -19.93
CA GLY A 313 -4.41 6.72 -18.92
C GLY A 313 -5.25 7.30 -17.77
N SER A 314 -6.58 7.14 -17.79
CA SER A 314 -7.44 7.56 -16.69
C SER A 314 -7.39 6.60 -15.49
N SER A 315 -7.45 7.17 -14.29
CA SER A 315 -7.65 6.43 -13.03
C SER A 315 -9.13 6.43 -12.65
N MET A 316 -9.59 5.37 -12.02
CA MET A 316 -10.95 5.25 -11.50
C MET A 316 -11.00 5.76 -10.06
N THR A 317 -12.19 6.21 -9.62
CA THR A 317 -12.47 6.39 -8.19
C THR A 317 -12.60 5.02 -7.51
N LEU A 318 -12.55 4.99 -6.17
CA LEU A 318 -12.72 3.75 -5.44
C LEU A 318 -14.09 3.13 -5.74
N ASP A 319 -15.15 3.94 -5.75
CA ASP A 319 -16.51 3.52 -6.09
C ASP A 319 -16.59 2.90 -7.49
N GLY A 320 -15.97 3.56 -8.48
CA GLY A 320 -15.90 3.03 -9.84
C GLY A 320 -15.14 1.70 -9.89
N LEU A 321 -14.01 1.62 -9.20
CA LEU A 321 -13.21 0.39 -9.12
C LEU A 321 -14.02 -0.75 -8.50
N ILE A 322 -14.68 -0.52 -7.36
CA ILE A 322 -15.54 -1.50 -6.70
C ILE A 322 -16.70 -1.91 -7.59
N MET A 323 -17.34 -0.98 -8.31
CA MET A 323 -18.41 -1.29 -9.26
C MET A 323 -17.96 -2.29 -10.33
N THR A 324 -16.70 -2.26 -10.74
CA THR A 324 -16.16 -3.20 -11.74
C THR A 324 -15.69 -4.52 -11.15
N LEU A 325 -15.29 -4.53 -9.88
CA LEU A 325 -14.74 -5.72 -9.20
C LEU A 325 -15.81 -6.54 -8.48
N ALA A 326 -16.75 -5.86 -7.85
CA ALA A 326 -17.80 -6.42 -7.01
C ALA A 326 -19.01 -5.48 -7.01
N PRO A 327 -19.83 -5.46 -8.08
CA PRO A 327 -20.95 -4.53 -8.25
C PRO A 327 -21.91 -4.48 -7.04
N GLY A 328 -22.15 -5.64 -6.40
CA GLY A 328 -23.03 -5.73 -5.22
C GLY A 328 -22.53 -4.99 -3.96
N LEU A 329 -21.30 -4.48 -3.96
CA LEU A 329 -20.74 -3.68 -2.87
C LEU A 329 -20.69 -2.17 -3.22
N ALA A 330 -20.97 -1.79 -4.47
CA ALA A 330 -20.86 -0.41 -4.91
C ALA A 330 -21.95 0.52 -4.32
N SER A 331 -23.04 -0.05 -3.81
CA SER A 331 -24.14 0.68 -3.18
C SER A 331 -23.90 0.99 -1.68
N ILE A 332 -22.78 0.55 -1.11
CA ILE A 332 -22.47 0.77 0.29
C ILE A 332 -22.17 2.26 0.53
N PRO A 333 -22.79 2.92 1.53
CA PRO A 333 -22.53 4.33 1.84
C PRO A 333 -21.08 4.61 2.20
N ARG A 334 -20.60 5.80 1.81
CA ARG A 334 -19.24 6.24 2.13
C ARG A 334 -19.09 6.63 3.59
N ASN A 335 -18.27 5.87 4.29
CA ASN A 335 -17.59 6.27 5.51
C ASN A 335 -16.17 5.70 5.48
N THR A 336 -15.30 6.28 6.27
CA THR A 336 -13.87 5.95 6.29
C THR A 336 -13.58 4.48 6.63
N GLY A 337 -14.45 3.82 7.41
CA GLY A 337 -14.36 2.39 7.69
C GLY A 337 -14.63 1.54 6.45
N ASN A 338 -15.72 1.83 5.74
CA ASN A 338 -16.09 1.17 4.50
C ASN A 338 -15.03 1.42 3.41
N GLU A 339 -14.54 2.65 3.25
CA GLU A 339 -13.50 3.00 2.29
C GLU A 339 -12.20 2.25 2.54
N SER A 340 -11.76 2.18 3.80
CA SER A 340 -10.53 1.44 4.14
C SER A 340 -10.69 -0.03 3.84
N PHE A 341 -11.81 -0.64 4.24
CA PHE A 341 -12.10 -2.04 3.98
C PHE A 341 -12.15 -2.34 2.47
N LEU A 342 -12.91 -1.53 1.71
CA LEU A 342 -13.05 -1.69 0.27
C LEU A 342 -11.75 -1.40 -0.48
N GLY A 343 -10.92 -0.46 -0.02
CA GLY A 343 -9.60 -0.20 -0.60
C GLY A 343 -8.66 -1.40 -0.49
N LEU A 344 -8.68 -2.10 0.65
CA LEU A 344 -7.87 -3.31 0.84
C LEU A 344 -8.43 -4.47 0.02
N PHE A 345 -9.75 -4.63 0.02
CA PHE A 345 -10.44 -5.62 -0.79
C PHE A 345 -10.19 -5.43 -2.29
N ALA A 346 -10.20 -4.19 -2.77
CA ALA A 346 -9.91 -3.86 -4.16
C ALA A 346 -8.48 -4.26 -4.54
N LEU A 347 -7.49 -4.01 -3.67
CA LEU A 347 -6.12 -4.47 -3.90
C LEU A 347 -6.06 -6.00 -4.02
N GLN A 348 -6.70 -6.73 -3.09
CA GLN A 348 -6.73 -8.19 -3.14
C GLN A 348 -7.36 -8.71 -4.44
N MET A 349 -8.51 -8.16 -4.84
CA MET A 349 -9.20 -8.53 -6.08
C MET A 349 -8.39 -8.18 -7.35
N LEU A 350 -7.57 -7.13 -7.32
CA LEU A 350 -6.67 -6.79 -8.44
C LEU A 350 -5.50 -7.76 -8.57
N LEU A 351 -5.05 -8.34 -7.46
CA LEU A 351 -3.87 -9.20 -7.40
C LEU A 351 -4.21 -10.68 -7.57
N GLU A 352 -5.30 -11.13 -6.98
CA GLU A 352 -5.69 -12.52 -6.92
C GLU A 352 -7.22 -12.60 -6.91
N PRO A 353 -7.90 -12.39 -8.06
CA PRO A 353 -9.37 -12.40 -8.12
C PRO A 353 -9.96 -13.80 -7.91
N GLU A 354 -9.21 -14.86 -8.19
CA GLU A 354 -9.66 -16.24 -8.08
C GLU A 354 -9.70 -16.70 -6.61
N GLY A 355 -10.83 -17.28 -6.18
CA GLY A 355 -10.98 -17.84 -4.84
C GLY A 355 -11.24 -16.83 -3.72
N VAL A 356 -11.25 -15.53 -4.01
CA VAL A 356 -11.60 -14.48 -3.02
C VAL A 356 -13.07 -14.60 -2.66
N ARG A 357 -13.34 -14.71 -1.35
CA ARG A 357 -14.70 -14.69 -0.84
C ARG A 357 -15.20 -13.25 -0.77
N MET A 358 -16.41 -13.02 -1.27
CA MET A 358 -17.06 -11.73 -1.15
C MET A 358 -17.35 -11.41 0.33
N PRO A 359 -17.09 -10.17 0.78
CA PRO A 359 -17.36 -9.75 2.14
C PRO A 359 -18.87 -9.68 2.42
N THR A 360 -19.24 -9.98 3.65
CA THR A 360 -20.63 -9.90 4.11
C THR A 360 -20.97 -8.48 4.53
N VAL A 361 -22.04 -7.94 3.97
CA VAL A 361 -22.55 -6.61 4.30
C VAL A 361 -23.54 -6.71 5.46
N ASN A 362 -23.30 -5.99 6.56
CA ASN A 362 -24.30 -5.83 7.61
C ASN A 362 -25.36 -4.82 7.18
N VAL A 363 -26.38 -5.32 6.46
CA VAL A 363 -27.49 -4.51 5.95
C VAL A 363 -28.22 -3.77 7.08
N LYS A 364 -28.31 -4.35 8.29
CA LYS A 364 -28.95 -3.68 9.43
C LYS A 364 -28.19 -2.42 9.82
N ASN A 365 -26.86 -2.48 9.92
CA ASN A 365 -26.03 -1.31 10.23
C ASN A 365 -26.14 -0.27 9.14
N VAL A 366 -26.08 -0.67 7.86
CA VAL A 366 -26.21 0.23 6.72
C VAL A 366 -27.55 0.96 6.75
N THR A 367 -28.67 0.23 6.82
CA THR A 367 -30.02 0.80 6.82
C THR A 367 -30.29 1.66 8.06
N ALA A 368 -29.86 1.22 9.25
CA ALA A 368 -30.03 1.99 10.48
C ALA A 368 -29.23 3.30 10.44
N GLY A 369 -27.97 3.24 10.00
CA GLY A 369 -27.12 4.42 9.86
C GLY A 369 -27.65 5.41 8.83
N MET A 370 -28.16 4.94 7.70
CA MET A 370 -28.75 5.82 6.67
C MET A 370 -30.00 6.52 7.20
N ARG A 371 -30.86 5.80 7.93
CA ARG A 371 -32.04 6.39 8.59
C ARG A 371 -31.62 7.46 9.60
N HIS A 372 -30.58 7.21 10.39
CA HIS A 372 -30.06 8.17 11.35
C HIS A 372 -29.55 9.45 10.67
N SER A 373 -28.76 9.32 9.60
CA SER A 373 -28.28 10.47 8.82
C SER A 373 -29.43 11.27 8.20
N MET A 374 -30.50 10.61 7.70
CA MET A 374 -31.68 11.31 7.18
C MET A 374 -32.39 12.12 8.26
N VAL A 375 -32.54 11.56 9.47
CA VAL A 375 -33.17 12.26 10.61
C VAL A 375 -32.34 13.48 11.01
N MET A 376 -31.01 13.34 11.06
CA MET A 376 -30.11 14.46 11.41
C MET A 376 -30.12 15.57 10.35
N ASN A 377 -30.13 15.23 9.06
CA ASN A 377 -30.25 16.22 7.98
C ASN A 377 -31.58 16.98 8.02
N SER A 378 -32.68 16.29 8.37
CA SER A 378 -33.99 16.92 8.52
C SER A 378 -34.03 17.89 9.70
N LYS A 379 -33.44 17.52 10.85
CA LYS A 379 -33.37 18.38 12.05
C LYS A 379 -32.48 19.61 11.86
N ASN A 380 -31.40 19.49 11.09
CA ASN A 380 -30.46 20.59 10.86
C ASN A 380 -30.89 21.56 9.74
N GLY A 381 -32.11 21.39 9.18
CA GLY A 381 -32.68 22.29 8.17
C GLY A 381 -31.95 22.24 6.82
N THR A 382 -31.14 21.21 6.56
CA THR A 382 -30.33 21.07 5.33
C THR A 382 -31.01 20.21 4.29
N GLY A 383 -32.35 20.27 4.17
CA GLY A 383 -33.19 19.37 3.38
C GLY A 383 -32.59 18.93 2.04
N MET A 384 -31.94 17.76 2.05
CA MET A 384 -31.49 17.04 0.86
C MET A 384 -32.30 15.76 0.79
N SER A 385 -32.93 15.54 -0.36
CA SER A 385 -33.71 14.35 -0.64
C SER A 385 -32.80 13.13 -0.85
N PRO A 386 -33.29 11.87 -0.71
CA PRO A 386 -32.50 10.67 -0.98
C PRO A 386 -31.86 10.64 -2.39
N THR A 387 -32.49 11.29 -3.36
CA THR A 387 -31.99 11.49 -4.73
C THR A 387 -30.81 12.44 -4.82
N ASP A 388 -30.69 13.42 -3.91
CA ASP A 388 -29.55 14.35 -3.86
C ASP A 388 -28.28 13.70 -3.27
N LEU A 389 -28.42 12.53 -2.65
CA LEU A 389 -27.32 11.76 -2.06
C LEU A 389 -26.84 10.59 -2.95
N GLY A 390 -27.34 10.49 -4.19
CA GLY A 390 -26.93 9.45 -5.14
C GLY A 390 -27.33 8.02 -4.75
N ILE A 391 -28.30 7.85 -3.84
CA ILE A 391 -28.75 6.54 -3.36
C ILE A 391 -29.81 5.99 -4.35
N PRO A 392 -29.59 4.83 -5.01
CA PRO A 392 -30.61 4.21 -5.85
C PRO A 392 -31.81 3.77 -5.01
N VAL A 393 -32.99 4.30 -5.32
CA VAL A 393 -34.24 4.02 -4.58
C VAL A 393 -34.82 2.64 -4.94
N GLU A 394 -34.32 2.00 -6.00
CA GLU A 394 -34.96 0.82 -6.61
C GLU A 394 -34.61 -0.53 -5.96
N GLU A 395 -33.61 -0.63 -5.07
CA GLU A 395 -33.22 -1.92 -4.45
C GLU A 395 -33.79 -2.15 -3.05
N PHE A 396 -34.55 -1.20 -2.50
CA PHE A 396 -35.26 -1.35 -1.23
C PHE A 396 -36.75 -1.46 -1.49
N GLY A 397 -37.23 -2.71 -1.56
CA GLY A 397 -38.60 -3.09 -1.90
C GLY A 397 -39.68 -2.16 -1.32
N GLN A 398 -40.57 -1.73 -2.22
CA GLN A 398 -41.89 -1.12 -1.99
C GLN A 398 -42.21 -0.71 -0.54
N MET A 399 -41.78 0.47 -0.11
CA MET A 399 -42.38 1.13 1.05
C MET A 399 -43.60 1.94 0.59
N LYS A 400 -44.80 1.40 0.83
CA LYS A 400 -46.06 2.14 0.76
C LYS A 400 -46.05 3.25 1.81
N PHE A 401 -45.92 4.50 1.37
CA PHE A 401 -46.32 5.65 2.16
C PHE A 401 -47.85 5.74 2.17
N GLY A 402 -48.48 5.37 3.29
CA GLY A 402 -49.89 5.67 3.52
C GLY A 402 -50.06 7.18 3.80
N PRO A 403 -51.08 7.86 3.24
CA PRO A 403 -51.23 9.29 3.42
C PRO A 403 -51.67 9.62 4.85
N GLY A 404 -51.06 10.67 5.40
CA GLY A 404 -51.39 11.20 6.72
C GLY A 404 -52.84 11.64 6.82
N ARG A 405 -53.43 11.43 7.99
CA ARG A 405 -54.69 12.07 8.40
C ARG A 405 -54.45 12.93 9.63
N SER A 406 -54.43 14.24 9.40
CA SER A 406 -54.79 15.27 10.36
C SER A 406 -56.26 15.09 10.79
N GLY A 407 -56.54 15.15 12.08
CA GLY A 407 -57.91 15.14 12.59
C GLY A 407 -57.99 15.15 14.11
N SER A 408 -58.17 16.35 14.66
CA SER A 408 -58.47 16.67 16.07
C SER A 408 -59.71 15.96 16.63
N ARG A 409 -59.67 15.59 17.92
CA ARG A 409 -60.67 15.92 18.97
C ARG A 409 -60.44 15.11 20.26
N SER A 410 -60.23 15.80 21.39
CA SER A 410 -60.60 15.31 22.73
C SER A 410 -62.14 15.29 22.85
N PRO A 411 -62.79 14.47 23.71
CA PRO A 411 -62.73 14.67 25.17
C PRO A 411 -62.91 13.41 26.07
N GLY A 412 -62.61 13.58 27.37
CA GLY A 412 -63.38 13.02 28.48
C GLY A 412 -63.00 11.61 28.96
N ARG A 413 -62.34 11.52 30.13
CA ARG A 413 -62.30 10.29 30.92
C ARG A 413 -63.01 10.55 32.25
N GLN A 414 -64.21 10.00 32.37
CA GLN A 414 -64.99 9.93 33.59
C GLN A 414 -64.47 8.74 34.42
N LEU A 415 -64.24 8.98 35.70
CA LEU A 415 -63.89 7.97 36.70
C LEU A 415 -65.13 7.13 37.01
N ASP A 416 -64.94 5.82 37.19
CA ASP A 416 -65.68 5.06 38.20
C ASP A 416 -64.81 3.91 38.72
N ALA A 417 -64.97 3.67 40.02
CA ALA A 417 -64.20 2.78 40.87
C ALA A 417 -64.99 1.52 41.23
N ALA A 418 -64.30 0.60 41.92
CA ALA A 418 -64.70 -0.71 42.46
C ALA A 418 -64.52 -1.87 41.45
N ASP A 419 -63.91 -3.00 41.77
CA ASP A 419 -63.99 -3.67 43.07
C ASP A 419 -62.77 -4.57 43.39
N SER A 420 -62.40 -4.45 44.66
CA SER A 420 -61.72 -5.33 45.62
C SER A 420 -60.95 -6.63 45.24
N ARG A 421 -59.73 -6.67 45.80
CA ARG A 421 -59.18 -7.72 46.69
C ARG A 421 -59.03 -9.15 46.15
N ARG A 422 -57.76 -9.57 46.00
CA ARG A 422 -57.24 -10.72 46.77
C ARG A 422 -55.72 -10.67 46.93
N SER A 423 -55.34 -10.59 48.21
CA SER A 423 -54.01 -10.85 48.76
C SER A 423 -53.64 -12.32 48.63
N ARG A 424 -52.37 -12.63 48.33
CA ARG A 424 -51.57 -13.60 49.12
C ARG A 424 -50.07 -13.47 48.83
N ARG A 425 -49.33 -13.33 49.93
CA ARG A 425 -47.87 -13.33 50.11
C ARG A 425 -47.23 -14.70 49.84
N LEU A 426 -45.90 -14.68 49.61
CA LEU A 426 -44.81 -15.45 50.26
C LEU A 426 -43.74 -15.79 49.20
N SER A 427 -42.60 -15.09 49.13
CA SER A 427 -41.36 -15.25 49.91
C SER A 427 -40.42 -16.37 49.43
N GLY A 428 -39.22 -15.99 48.98
CA GLY A 428 -37.98 -16.56 49.53
C GLY A 428 -37.00 -17.24 48.56
N PHE A 429 -35.74 -16.74 48.58
CA PHE A 429 -34.47 -17.52 48.72
C PHE A 429 -34.01 -18.35 47.48
N VAL A 430 -32.75 -18.46 47.01
CA VAL A 430 -31.37 -18.19 47.50
C VAL A 430 -30.38 -18.05 46.33
N LEU A 431 -29.36 -17.20 46.55
CA LEU A 431 -28.05 -17.15 45.92
C LEU A 431 -27.09 -18.20 46.51
N THR A 432 -26.42 -19.01 45.70
CA THR A 432 -25.12 -19.58 46.11
C THR A 432 -24.18 -19.83 44.92
N ARG A 433 -23.04 -19.13 45.03
CA ARG A 433 -21.66 -19.41 44.60
C ARG A 433 -21.35 -19.71 43.14
#